data_AF-A0A9P6T092-F1
#
_entry.id   AF-A0A9P6T092-F1
#
_cell.length_a   1.000
_cell.length_b   1.000
_cell.length_c   1.000
_cell.angle_alpha   90.00
_cell.angle_beta   90.00
_cell.angle_gamma   90.00
#
_symmetry.space_group_name_H-M   'P 1'
#
loop_
_entity.id
_entity.type
_entity.pdbx_description
1 polymer ?
#
loop_
_entity_poly.entity_id
_entity_poly.type
_entity_poly.pdbx_seq_one_letter_code
_entity_poly.pdbx_strand_id
1 'polypeptide(L)'
;MVKIASTLIFSLTALLSIVEAATNPGACILTVPRHPLTAKGLAKPYILHKGNCDQTNPDQQVFAEATIFDPHTKKFSVYHPLVINQGTKPAIKPVVPVLPKGAIVGLWFGANSDSVTLVGDIGTCVNGLSSQDIFGQVAFCNAEAFFAAVKAAGKCVKIPPIGTDKAGRPCPTTRFFGIIDQDQSDNVNTVYLQSCNKFAQNTKANCKALKNATKISNGSDNNLVAALLDPHLGCKSFTAPSLMEKGVMLSSMALNELQATLQKAPVALVPANDPMVLSNNQLSLDKVNAYRAGVDQPLITSLKQASPKKYCINFDKIAPKYIKAIKDSIINQPSPSPDVANNLFTFMGQRYFASWTNLGCDVLLKKTSAITVTTNKHGVATAVHFCQSSPIPSASSR
;
A
#
# COMPACT_ATOMS: atom_id res chain seq x y z
N MET A 1 3.98 18.59 -85.11
CA MET A 1 5.18 18.02 -84.47
C MET A 1 4.82 17.62 -83.03
N VAL A 2 4.80 16.31 -82.81
CA VAL A 2 5.31 15.58 -81.62
C VAL A 2 4.59 15.69 -80.27
N LYS A 3 4.20 14.49 -79.80
CA LYS A 3 3.82 13.99 -78.46
C LYS A 3 4.65 14.60 -77.32
N ILE A 4 4.17 14.61 -76.07
CA ILE A 4 4.47 13.54 -75.09
C ILE A 4 3.46 13.60 -73.94
N ALA A 5 2.87 12.42 -73.66
CA ALA A 5 2.21 12.08 -72.41
C ALA A 5 3.25 11.67 -71.36
N SER A 6 3.04 11.99 -70.09
CA SER A 6 3.56 11.16 -69.00
C SER A 6 2.73 11.34 -67.73
N THR A 7 2.04 10.25 -67.42
CA THR A 7 1.26 9.93 -66.23
C THR A 7 2.20 9.83 -65.03
N LEU A 8 1.96 10.62 -63.97
CA LEU A 8 2.69 10.50 -62.71
C LEU A 8 2.10 9.33 -61.90
N ILE A 9 2.96 8.34 -61.62
CA ILE A 9 2.64 7.13 -60.87
C ILE A 9 2.65 7.43 -59.35
N PHE A 10 1.60 6.98 -58.66
CA PHE A 10 1.50 6.92 -57.21
C PHE A 10 2.64 6.10 -56.60
N SER A 11 3.34 6.64 -55.61
CA SER A 11 4.08 5.85 -54.61
C SER A 11 3.68 6.34 -53.23
N LEU A 12 2.69 5.65 -52.66
CA LEU A 12 2.22 5.84 -51.30
C LEU A 12 3.06 4.93 -50.39
N THR A 13 4.23 5.40 -49.96
CA THR A 13 4.96 4.79 -48.85
C THR A 13 4.26 5.19 -47.54
N ALA A 14 3.39 4.32 -47.05
CA ALA A 14 2.85 4.44 -45.71
C ALA A 14 4.00 4.23 -44.69
N LEU A 15 4.54 5.32 -44.14
CA LEU A 15 5.30 5.26 -42.90
C LEU A 15 4.33 4.84 -41.78
N LEU A 16 4.41 3.57 -41.36
CA LEU A 16 3.94 3.20 -40.03
C LEU A 16 4.89 3.82 -39.01
N SER A 17 4.55 5.00 -38.52
CA SER A 17 5.07 5.49 -37.24
C SER A 17 4.48 4.61 -36.15
N ILE A 18 5.26 3.63 -35.67
CA ILE A 18 4.97 2.97 -34.41
C ILE A 18 5.16 4.06 -33.35
N VAL A 19 4.06 4.60 -32.83
CA VAL A 19 4.10 5.45 -31.65
C VAL A 19 4.48 4.53 -30.50
N GLU A 20 5.76 4.51 -30.15
CA GLU A 20 6.22 3.91 -28.91
C GLU A 20 5.57 4.72 -27.80
N ALA A 21 4.66 4.10 -27.04
CA ALA A 21 4.01 4.76 -25.92
C ALA A 21 5.11 5.26 -24.98
N ALA A 22 5.12 6.56 -24.69
CA ALA A 22 6.09 7.15 -23.80
C ALA A 22 6.10 6.37 -22.48
N THR A 23 7.24 5.78 -22.14
CA THR A 23 7.44 5.13 -20.85
C THR A 23 7.34 6.20 -19.76
N ASN A 24 6.44 6.00 -18.80
CA ASN A 24 6.40 6.79 -17.57
C ASN A 24 6.92 5.90 -16.44
N PRO A 25 8.24 5.90 -16.15
CA PRO A 25 8.81 5.10 -15.08
C PRO A 25 8.04 5.33 -13.79
N GLY A 26 7.67 4.25 -13.09
CA GLY A 26 6.91 4.33 -11.83
C GLY A 26 5.38 4.33 -12.00
N ALA A 27 4.85 4.58 -13.20
CA ALA A 27 3.42 4.47 -13.50
C ALA A 27 3.04 3.05 -13.93
N CYS A 28 3.02 2.11 -13.00
CA CYS A 28 2.85 0.69 -13.28
C CYS A 28 1.47 0.37 -13.88
N ILE A 29 1.43 -0.60 -14.79
CA ILE A 29 0.19 -1.18 -15.31
C ILE A 29 0.18 -2.67 -14.95
N LEU A 30 -0.85 -3.10 -14.23
CA LEU A 30 -1.02 -4.48 -13.77
C LEU A 30 -2.26 -5.12 -14.41
N THR A 31 -2.07 -6.23 -15.14
CA THR A 31 -3.19 -7.02 -15.64
C THR A 31 -3.73 -7.96 -14.56
N VAL A 32 -4.98 -7.74 -14.20
CA VAL A 32 -5.80 -8.62 -13.35
C VAL A 32 -6.33 -9.79 -14.21
N PRO A 33 -6.11 -11.05 -13.79
CA PRO A 33 -6.55 -12.21 -14.54
C PRO A 33 -8.08 -12.33 -14.51
N ARG A 34 -8.65 -13.04 -15.50
CA ARG A 34 -10.08 -13.35 -15.53
C ARG A 34 -10.54 -14.08 -14.26
N HIS A 35 -11.70 -13.69 -13.78
CA HIS A 35 -12.35 -14.20 -12.58
C HIS A 35 -11.45 -14.11 -11.33
N PRO A 36 -10.92 -12.92 -11.00
CA PRO A 36 -9.84 -12.75 -10.00
C PRO A 36 -10.25 -13.16 -8.59
N LEU A 37 -11.56 -13.20 -8.30
CA LEU A 37 -12.11 -13.60 -6.99
C LEU A 37 -12.32 -15.12 -6.85
N THR A 38 -11.92 -15.92 -7.84
CA THR A 38 -12.04 -17.39 -7.81
C THR A 38 -10.68 -18.04 -7.48
N ALA A 39 -10.70 -19.30 -7.02
CA ALA A 39 -9.47 -20.05 -6.76
C ALA A 39 -8.50 -20.07 -7.96
N LYS A 40 -9.03 -20.25 -9.17
CA LYS A 40 -8.23 -20.24 -10.41
C LYS A 40 -7.70 -18.85 -10.75
N GLY A 41 -8.50 -17.81 -10.54
CA GLY A 41 -8.09 -16.42 -10.74
C GLY A 41 -6.98 -16.00 -9.78
N LEU A 42 -7.14 -16.27 -8.49
CA LEU A 42 -6.13 -16.02 -7.45
C LEU A 42 -4.79 -16.72 -7.75
N ALA A 43 -4.84 -17.96 -8.28
CA ALA A 43 -3.65 -18.72 -8.63
C ALA A 43 -3.01 -18.34 -9.97
N LYS A 44 -3.72 -17.58 -10.81
CA LYS A 44 -3.17 -17.09 -12.07
C LYS A 44 -2.24 -15.92 -11.79
N PRO A 45 -1.01 -15.89 -12.36
CA PRO A 45 -0.14 -14.75 -12.18
C PRO A 45 -0.75 -13.46 -12.73
N TYR A 46 -0.63 -12.39 -11.95
CA TYR A 46 -0.97 -11.03 -12.30
C TYR A 46 0.23 -10.45 -13.06
N ILE A 47 -0.02 -9.81 -14.19
CA ILE A 47 1.06 -9.48 -15.14
C ILE A 47 1.39 -7.99 -15.05
N LEU A 48 2.57 -7.68 -14.54
CA LEU A 48 3.13 -6.33 -14.56
C LEU A 48 3.66 -6.03 -15.96
N HIS A 49 3.14 -4.98 -16.59
CA HIS A 49 3.54 -4.59 -17.95
C HIS A 49 4.96 -4.01 -17.95
N LYS A 50 5.77 -4.45 -18.91
CA LYS A 50 7.12 -3.91 -19.12
C LYS A 50 7.06 -2.52 -19.75
N GLY A 51 8.09 -1.72 -19.51
CA GLY A 51 8.24 -0.36 -20.04
C GLY A 51 8.00 0.71 -18.99
N ASN A 52 6.99 0.54 -18.13
CA ASN A 52 6.72 1.47 -17.04
C ASN A 52 7.33 1.01 -15.71
N CYS A 53 7.26 -0.30 -15.44
CA CYS A 53 7.75 -0.90 -14.21
C CYS A 53 8.41 -2.27 -14.46
N ASP A 54 9.33 -2.63 -13.56
CA ASP A 54 9.97 -3.93 -13.50
C ASP A 54 9.96 -4.45 -12.06
N GLN A 55 9.36 -5.62 -11.84
CA GLN A 55 9.28 -6.27 -10.52
C GLN A 55 10.66 -6.61 -9.92
N THR A 56 11.74 -6.58 -10.71
CA THR A 56 13.13 -6.75 -10.21
C THR A 56 13.72 -5.47 -9.64
N ASN A 57 13.15 -4.30 -9.96
CA ASN A 57 13.52 -3.02 -9.39
C ASN A 57 12.70 -2.78 -8.10
N PRO A 58 13.35 -2.66 -6.92
CA PRO A 58 12.67 -2.44 -5.63
C PRO A 58 11.66 -1.28 -5.63
N ASP A 59 11.94 -0.21 -6.39
CA ASP A 59 11.12 1.01 -6.47
C ASP A 59 9.98 0.90 -7.49
N GLN A 60 9.83 -0.25 -8.15
CA GLN A 60 8.82 -0.46 -9.20
C GLN A 60 7.96 -1.71 -8.97
N GLN A 61 8.11 -2.33 -7.80
CA GLN A 61 7.41 -3.56 -7.46
C GLN A 61 5.92 -3.32 -7.19
N VAL A 62 5.08 -4.23 -7.67
CA VAL A 62 3.65 -4.27 -7.37
C VAL A 62 3.31 -5.58 -6.67
N PHE A 63 2.40 -5.53 -5.72
CA PHE A 63 1.99 -6.65 -4.88
C PHE A 63 0.48 -6.79 -4.89
N ALA A 64 0.01 -8.03 -4.75
CA ALA A 64 -1.40 -8.36 -4.62
C ALA A 64 -1.63 -9.19 -3.36
N GLU A 65 -2.74 -8.96 -2.67
CA GLU A 65 -3.12 -9.66 -1.45
C GLU A 65 -4.62 -9.95 -1.45
N ALA A 66 -4.99 -11.16 -1.05
CA ALA A 66 -6.37 -11.58 -0.90
C ALA A 66 -6.67 -11.89 0.57
N THR A 67 -7.76 -11.33 1.07
CA THR A 67 -8.38 -11.78 2.32
C THR A 67 -9.72 -12.42 1.99
N ILE A 68 -9.92 -13.63 2.52
CA ILE A 68 -11.09 -14.45 2.25
C ILE A 68 -11.90 -14.54 3.53
N PHE A 69 -13.19 -14.21 3.45
CA PHE A 69 -14.13 -14.33 4.56
C PHE A 69 -15.14 -15.44 4.24
N ASP A 70 -15.26 -16.41 5.14
CA ASP A 70 -16.28 -17.45 5.06
C ASP A 70 -17.52 -17.03 5.87
N PRO A 71 -18.65 -16.68 5.22
CA PRO A 71 -19.85 -16.26 5.93
C PRO A 71 -20.55 -17.39 6.69
N HIS A 72 -20.24 -18.66 6.42
CA HIS A 72 -20.81 -19.78 7.18
C HIS A 72 -20.05 -20.01 8.49
N THR A 73 -18.72 -20.04 8.44
CA THR A 73 -17.90 -20.29 9.65
C THR A 73 -17.46 -19.03 10.37
N LYS A 74 -17.65 -17.84 9.76
CA LYS A 74 -17.20 -16.53 10.25
C LYS A 74 -15.69 -16.45 10.44
N LYS A 75 -14.94 -17.23 9.67
CA LYS A 75 -13.47 -17.29 9.70
C LYS A 75 -12.87 -16.59 8.51
N PHE A 76 -11.62 -16.17 8.69
CA PHE A 76 -10.80 -15.57 7.65
C PHE A 76 -9.76 -16.55 7.13
N SER A 77 -9.23 -16.28 5.95
CA SER A 77 -7.99 -16.87 5.44
C SER A 77 -7.28 -15.86 4.54
N VAL A 78 -5.97 -16.00 4.37
CA VAL A 78 -5.14 -15.08 3.57
C VAL A 78 -4.47 -15.84 2.42
N TYR A 79 -4.37 -15.19 1.27
CA TYR A 79 -3.67 -15.71 0.12
C TYR A 79 -2.95 -14.56 -0.60
N HIS A 80 -1.72 -14.77 -1.08
CA HIS A 80 -0.98 -13.75 -1.82
C HIS A 80 -0.92 -14.15 -3.30
N PRO A 81 -1.79 -13.59 -4.18
CA PRO A 81 -1.65 -13.76 -5.62
C PRO A 81 -0.26 -13.34 -6.08
N LEU A 82 0.30 -14.02 -7.08
CA LEU A 82 1.65 -13.77 -7.54
C LEU A 82 1.66 -12.72 -8.66
N VAL A 83 2.42 -11.64 -8.48
CA VAL A 83 2.75 -10.70 -9.56
C VAL A 83 4.05 -11.15 -10.26
N ILE A 84 4.08 -11.09 -11.59
CA ILE A 84 5.27 -11.36 -12.41
C ILE A 84 5.39 -10.33 -13.54
N ASN A 85 6.61 -10.14 -14.04
CA ASN A 85 6.85 -9.32 -15.23
C ASN A 85 6.25 -9.95 -16.49
N GLN A 86 5.71 -9.12 -17.39
CA GLN A 86 5.26 -9.52 -18.71
C GLN A 86 6.36 -10.27 -19.49
N GLY A 87 5.95 -11.36 -20.13
CA GLY A 87 6.86 -12.24 -20.88
C GLY A 87 7.70 -13.18 -20.00
N THR A 88 7.53 -13.18 -18.68
CA THR A 88 8.21 -14.14 -17.78
C THR A 88 7.28 -15.28 -17.34
N LYS A 89 7.85 -16.25 -16.63
CA LYS A 89 7.11 -17.33 -15.95
C LYS A 89 7.46 -17.30 -14.47
N PRO A 90 6.53 -17.70 -13.57
CA PRO A 90 6.85 -17.88 -12.16
C PRO A 90 8.08 -18.78 -11.97
N ALA A 91 8.90 -18.50 -10.95
CA ALA A 91 9.98 -19.39 -10.55
C ALA A 91 9.40 -20.74 -10.08
N ILE A 92 8.29 -20.67 -9.34
CA ILE A 92 7.47 -21.81 -8.94
C ILE A 92 6.00 -21.41 -9.18
N LYS A 93 5.20 -22.33 -9.73
CA LYS A 93 3.77 -22.08 -9.99
C LYS A 93 3.04 -21.73 -8.67
N PRO A 94 2.15 -20.73 -8.67
CA PRO A 94 1.34 -20.44 -7.48
C PRO A 94 0.51 -21.64 -7.04
N VAL A 95 0.31 -21.78 -5.73
CA VAL A 95 -0.59 -22.78 -5.16
C VAL A 95 -2.02 -22.41 -5.52
N VAL A 96 -2.83 -23.37 -5.98
CA VAL A 96 -4.26 -23.13 -6.20
C VAL A 96 -4.98 -23.23 -4.85
N PRO A 97 -5.56 -22.13 -4.31
CA PRO A 97 -6.20 -22.17 -3.01
C PRO A 97 -7.52 -22.95 -3.07
N VAL A 98 -7.89 -23.59 -1.96
CA VAL A 98 -9.24 -24.13 -1.77
C VAL A 98 -10.07 -23.08 -1.05
N LEU A 99 -11.05 -22.50 -1.75
CA LEU A 99 -11.95 -21.51 -1.16
C LEU A 99 -13.15 -22.20 -0.50
N PRO A 100 -13.59 -21.76 0.69
CA PRO A 100 -14.87 -22.17 1.26
C PRO A 100 -16.02 -21.86 0.29
N LYS A 101 -17.06 -22.69 0.29
CA LYS A 101 -18.25 -22.46 -0.53
C LYS A 101 -18.92 -21.15 -0.09
N GLY A 102 -19.18 -20.26 -1.05
CA GLY A 102 -19.78 -18.95 -0.77
C GLY A 102 -18.85 -17.95 -0.07
N ALA A 103 -17.53 -18.22 -0.03
CA ALA A 103 -16.58 -17.27 0.53
C ALA A 103 -16.57 -15.96 -0.24
N ILE A 104 -16.42 -14.86 0.50
CA ILE A 104 -16.26 -13.51 -0.04
C ILE A 104 -14.77 -13.20 -0.09
N VAL A 105 -14.24 -12.93 -1.28
CA VAL A 105 -12.83 -12.60 -1.49
C VAL A 105 -12.72 -11.10 -1.70
N GLY A 106 -11.93 -10.42 -0.87
CA GLY A 106 -11.43 -9.08 -1.16
C GLY A 106 -9.99 -9.17 -1.71
N LEU A 107 -9.64 -8.26 -2.61
CA LEU A 107 -8.30 -8.10 -3.16
C LEU A 107 -7.80 -6.67 -2.95
N TRP A 108 -6.55 -6.55 -2.55
CA TRP A 108 -5.84 -5.28 -2.38
C TRP A 108 -4.53 -5.34 -3.15
N PHE A 109 -4.14 -4.20 -3.72
CA PHE A 109 -2.92 -4.03 -4.47
C PHE A 109 -2.15 -2.86 -3.88
N GLY A 110 -0.85 -3.04 -3.68
CA GLY A 110 0.07 -2.00 -3.25
C GLY A 110 1.29 -1.98 -4.15
N ALA A 111 1.81 -0.80 -4.42
CA ALA A 111 3.02 -0.59 -5.22
C ALA A 111 4.10 0.09 -4.38
N ASN A 112 5.36 -0.24 -4.65
CA ASN A 112 6.50 0.56 -4.20
C ASN A 112 6.84 1.69 -5.19
N SER A 113 6.09 1.78 -6.30
CA SER A 113 6.22 2.76 -7.36
C SER A 113 5.31 3.96 -7.16
N ASP A 114 5.43 4.97 -8.01
CA ASP A 114 4.55 6.15 -7.98
C ASP A 114 3.06 5.80 -8.12
N SER A 115 2.73 4.81 -8.95
CA SER A 115 1.35 4.34 -9.08
C SER A 115 1.17 2.93 -9.65
N VAL A 116 -0.03 2.38 -9.47
CA VAL A 116 -0.52 1.17 -10.11
C VAL A 116 -1.89 1.41 -10.76
N THR A 117 -1.96 1.15 -12.06
CA THR A 117 -3.20 1.11 -12.84
C THR A 117 -3.57 -0.34 -13.13
N LEU A 118 -4.78 -0.74 -12.75
CA LEU A 118 -5.32 -2.06 -13.02
C LEU A 118 -5.99 -2.11 -14.40
N VAL A 119 -5.70 -3.16 -15.16
CA VAL A 119 -6.35 -3.50 -16.45
C VAL A 119 -6.76 -4.97 -16.48
N GLY A 120 -7.55 -5.38 -17.47
CA GLY A 120 -8.05 -6.76 -17.58
C GLY A 120 -9.42 -6.95 -16.93
N ASP A 121 -9.60 -7.97 -16.09
CA ASP A 121 -10.88 -8.22 -15.41
C ASP A 121 -11.01 -7.39 -14.14
N ILE A 122 -11.34 -6.11 -14.33
CA ILE A 122 -11.39 -5.09 -13.28
C ILE A 122 -12.81 -4.71 -12.87
N GLY A 123 -13.84 -5.46 -13.28
CA GLY A 123 -15.25 -5.09 -13.08
C GLY A 123 -15.71 -4.99 -11.62
N THR A 124 -14.91 -5.51 -10.68
CA THR A 124 -15.15 -5.40 -9.23
C THR A 124 -14.14 -4.48 -8.54
N CYS A 125 -13.31 -3.78 -9.32
CA CYS A 125 -12.17 -3.02 -8.82
C CYS A 125 -12.44 -1.53 -8.77
N VAL A 126 -11.84 -0.89 -7.76
CA VAL A 126 -11.78 0.56 -7.58
C VAL A 126 -10.32 0.94 -7.52
N ASN A 127 -9.85 1.67 -8.54
CA ASN A 127 -8.49 2.20 -8.62
C ASN A 127 -8.45 3.72 -8.39
N GLY A 128 -9.61 4.36 -8.26
CA GLY A 128 -9.80 5.81 -8.23
C GLY A 128 -11.19 6.17 -8.74
N LEU A 129 -11.39 7.41 -9.21
CA LEU A 129 -12.64 7.84 -9.83
C LEU A 129 -12.72 7.53 -11.32
N SER A 130 -11.57 7.38 -11.98
CA SER A 130 -11.45 6.98 -13.39
C SER A 130 -10.06 6.41 -13.67
N SER A 131 -9.78 6.00 -14.91
CA SER A 131 -8.44 5.54 -15.31
C SER A 131 -7.41 6.67 -15.41
N GLN A 132 -7.84 7.94 -15.44
CA GLN A 132 -6.94 9.11 -15.39
C GLN A 132 -6.87 9.70 -13.97
N ASP A 133 -7.77 9.31 -13.08
CA ASP A 133 -7.86 9.82 -11.71
C ASP A 133 -7.78 8.67 -10.70
N ILE A 134 -6.62 8.01 -10.69
CA ILE A 134 -6.32 6.88 -9.82
C ILE A 134 -5.87 7.34 -8.44
N PHE A 135 -5.87 6.44 -7.46
CA PHE A 135 -5.37 6.72 -6.12
C PHE A 135 -3.85 6.91 -6.09
N GLY A 136 -3.09 6.36 -7.03
CA GLY A 136 -1.63 6.32 -6.97
C GLY A 136 -1.17 4.89 -6.71
N GLN A 137 -0.55 4.63 -5.57
CA GLN A 137 0.11 3.36 -5.24
C GLN A 137 -0.82 2.21 -4.86
N VAL A 138 -2.13 2.46 -4.75
CA VAL A 138 -3.10 1.48 -4.22
C VAL A 138 -4.30 1.27 -5.14
N ALA A 139 -4.84 0.06 -5.14
CA ALA A 139 -6.11 -0.28 -5.75
C ALA A 139 -6.77 -1.45 -5.01
N PHE A 140 -8.08 -1.63 -5.20
CA PHE A 140 -8.84 -2.67 -4.51
C PHE A 140 -9.79 -3.38 -5.47
N CYS A 141 -10.10 -4.66 -5.25
CA CYS A 141 -11.25 -5.32 -5.86
C CYS A 141 -12.12 -5.98 -4.81
N ASN A 142 -13.43 -5.73 -4.88
CA ASN A 142 -14.45 -6.28 -3.98
C ASN A 142 -14.24 -5.94 -2.49
N ALA A 143 -13.45 -4.92 -2.16
CA ALA A 143 -13.14 -4.55 -0.78
C ALA A 143 -14.37 -4.07 0.00
N GLU A 144 -15.21 -3.20 -0.58
CA GLU A 144 -16.42 -2.71 0.08
C GLU A 144 -17.40 -3.85 0.39
N ALA A 145 -17.65 -4.73 -0.59
CA ALA A 145 -18.51 -5.90 -0.41
C ALA A 145 -17.94 -6.87 0.63
N PHE A 146 -16.62 -7.05 0.67
CA PHE A 146 -15.94 -7.83 1.69
C PHE A 146 -16.20 -7.27 3.09
N PHE A 147 -15.92 -5.99 3.33
CA PHE A 147 -16.13 -5.38 4.64
C PHE A 147 -17.62 -5.32 5.02
N ALA A 148 -18.51 -5.08 4.07
CA ALA A 148 -19.95 -5.14 4.28
C ALA A 148 -20.40 -6.54 4.74
N ALA A 149 -19.89 -7.61 4.12
CA ALA A 149 -20.19 -8.98 4.52
C ALA A 149 -19.68 -9.31 5.94
N VAL A 150 -18.49 -8.82 6.29
CA VAL A 150 -17.93 -8.96 7.65
C VAL A 150 -18.81 -8.23 8.68
N LYS A 151 -19.19 -6.98 8.40
CA LYS A 151 -20.07 -6.19 9.27
C LYS A 151 -21.46 -6.82 9.41
N ALA A 152 -22.03 -7.32 8.32
CA ALA A 152 -23.33 -8.01 8.34
C ALA A 152 -23.31 -9.30 9.17
N ALA A 153 -22.16 -9.98 9.28
CA ALA A 153 -21.99 -11.12 10.17
C ALA A 153 -21.93 -10.73 11.67
N GLY A 154 -21.75 -9.44 11.98
CA GLY A 154 -21.89 -8.86 13.31
C GLY A 154 -20.94 -9.47 14.35
N LYS A 155 -21.42 -9.56 15.61
CA LYS A 155 -20.64 -10.02 16.77
C LYS A 155 -20.14 -11.46 16.67
N CYS A 156 -20.60 -12.24 15.68
CA CYS A 156 -20.14 -13.60 15.44
C CYS A 156 -18.74 -13.64 14.80
N VAL A 157 -18.28 -12.53 14.20
CA VAL A 157 -16.91 -12.39 13.72
C VAL A 157 -15.99 -12.07 14.89
N LYS A 158 -14.97 -12.90 15.10
CA LYS A 158 -13.97 -12.68 16.15
C LYS A 158 -12.82 -11.82 15.64
N ILE A 159 -12.84 -10.55 15.99
CA ILE A 159 -11.70 -9.64 15.83
C ILE A 159 -10.89 -9.67 17.14
N PRO A 160 -9.60 -10.03 17.12
CA PRO A 160 -8.78 -10.05 18.32
C PRO A 160 -8.63 -8.64 18.89
N PRO A 161 -8.68 -8.48 20.23
CA PRO A 161 -8.51 -7.18 20.86
C PRO A 161 -7.14 -6.58 20.53
N ILE A 162 -7.05 -5.25 20.59
CA ILE A 162 -5.75 -4.56 20.55
C ILE A 162 -4.97 -4.97 21.80
N GLY A 163 -3.77 -5.51 21.59
CA GLY A 163 -2.89 -5.96 22.66
C GLY A 163 -2.20 -4.81 23.39
N THR A 164 -1.21 -5.18 24.19
CA THR A 164 -0.34 -4.24 24.91
C THR A 164 1.10 -4.57 24.57
N ASP A 165 1.92 -3.55 24.34
CA ASP A 165 3.35 -3.71 24.11
C ASP A 165 4.10 -4.04 25.42
N LYS A 166 5.40 -4.35 25.30
CA LYS A 166 6.27 -4.65 26.45
C LYS A 166 6.36 -3.53 27.50
N ALA A 167 5.97 -2.30 27.14
CA ALA A 167 6.00 -1.13 28.02
C ALA A 167 4.62 -0.78 28.59
N GLY A 168 3.59 -1.62 28.40
CA GLY A 168 2.25 -1.38 28.93
C GLY A 168 1.37 -0.45 28.10
N ARG A 169 1.80 -0.05 26.89
CA ARG A 169 1.03 0.82 25.99
C ARG A 169 0.14 -0.01 25.07
N PRO A 170 -1.01 0.50 24.60
CA PRO A 170 -1.77 -0.16 23.54
C PRO A 170 -0.89 -0.42 22.32
N CYS A 171 -0.98 -1.62 21.75
CA CYS A 171 -0.30 -1.94 20.50
C CYS A 171 -0.76 -1.00 19.38
N PRO A 172 0.15 -0.55 18.50
CA PRO A 172 -0.23 0.32 17.39
C PRO A 172 -1.16 -0.43 16.43
N THR A 173 -2.07 0.31 15.80
CA THR A 173 -2.85 -0.17 14.65
C THR A 173 -2.61 0.77 13.46
N THR A 174 -3.07 0.39 12.27
CA THR A 174 -2.98 1.24 11.05
C THR A 174 -3.74 2.56 11.16
N ARG A 175 -4.50 2.77 12.24
CA ARG A 175 -5.20 4.03 12.53
C ARG A 175 -4.51 4.85 13.63
N PHE A 176 -3.35 4.43 14.12
CA PHE A 176 -2.66 5.13 15.21
C PHE A 176 -1.69 6.20 14.67
N PHE A 177 -1.96 7.46 15.02
CA PHE A 177 -1.10 8.60 14.65
C PHE A 177 0.39 8.43 14.97
N GLY A 178 0.73 7.56 15.93
CA GLY A 178 2.13 7.29 16.27
C GLY A 178 2.92 6.59 15.17
N ILE A 179 2.24 5.93 14.24
CA ILE A 179 2.90 5.15 13.20
C ILE A 179 2.65 5.65 11.80
N ILE A 180 1.47 6.23 11.47
CA ILE A 180 1.01 6.56 10.10
C ILE A 180 1.96 7.49 9.33
N ASP A 181 1.90 7.46 7.99
CA ASP A 181 2.51 8.46 7.12
C ASP A 181 1.46 9.31 6.41
N GLN A 182 1.83 9.83 5.25
CA GLN A 182 1.02 10.69 4.39
C GLN A 182 -0.10 9.94 3.68
N ASP A 183 0.09 8.64 3.38
CA ASP A 183 -0.72 7.85 2.48
C ASP A 183 -1.21 6.61 3.26
N GLN A 184 -2.23 6.82 4.10
CA GLN A 184 -2.67 5.77 5.02
C GLN A 184 -3.25 4.56 4.29
N SER A 185 -2.86 3.36 4.70
CA SER A 185 -3.41 2.09 4.16
C SER A 185 -3.20 1.96 2.64
N ASP A 186 -2.01 2.31 2.15
CA ASP A 186 -1.62 2.22 0.75
C ASP A 186 -0.90 0.90 0.41
N ASN A 187 -0.73 0.00 1.40
CA ASN A 187 0.12 -1.18 1.25
C ASN A 187 -0.49 -2.49 1.73
N VAL A 188 0.09 -3.59 1.24
CA VAL A 188 -0.26 -4.97 1.59
C VAL A 188 0.87 -5.69 2.32
N ASN A 189 0.57 -6.81 2.98
CA ASN A 189 1.55 -7.59 3.77
C ASN A 189 2.21 -8.68 2.93
N THR A 190 1.96 -8.69 1.62
CA THR A 190 2.48 -9.68 0.70
C THR A 190 4.00 -9.65 0.61
N VAL A 191 4.61 -10.84 0.72
CA VAL A 191 6.04 -11.08 0.47
C VAL A 191 6.18 -12.08 -0.67
N TYR A 192 7.03 -11.76 -1.64
CA TYR A 192 7.44 -12.70 -2.69
C TYR A 192 8.90 -13.13 -2.53
N LEU A 193 9.25 -14.23 -3.18
CA LEU A 193 10.61 -14.68 -3.38
C LEU A 193 11.04 -14.31 -4.80
N GLN A 194 12.08 -13.49 -4.93
CA GLN A 194 12.72 -13.14 -6.19
C GLN A 194 13.96 -14.02 -6.41
N SER A 195 13.97 -14.75 -7.52
CA SER A 195 15.11 -15.54 -8.00
C SER A 195 15.46 -15.09 -9.41
N CYS A 196 16.50 -14.25 -9.53
CA CYS A 196 16.82 -13.52 -10.75
C CYS A 196 15.62 -12.66 -11.20
N ASN A 197 15.09 -12.91 -12.40
CA ASN A 197 13.93 -12.22 -12.97
C ASN A 197 12.61 -13.00 -12.83
N LYS A 198 12.57 -14.00 -11.96
CA LYS A 198 11.39 -14.84 -11.70
C LYS A 198 10.97 -14.73 -10.24
N PHE A 199 9.67 -14.89 -10.00
CA PHE A 199 9.07 -14.71 -8.69
C PHE A 199 8.28 -15.93 -8.26
N ALA A 200 8.17 -16.15 -6.95
CA ALA A 200 7.34 -17.19 -6.36
C ALA A 200 6.67 -16.68 -5.07
N GLN A 201 5.58 -17.33 -4.66
CA GLN A 201 4.98 -17.10 -3.34
C GLN A 201 5.98 -17.45 -2.24
N ASN A 202 6.01 -16.66 -1.16
CA ASN A 202 6.85 -16.91 0.00
C ASN A 202 6.25 -18.01 0.91
N THR A 203 6.47 -19.27 0.54
CA THR A 203 6.13 -20.45 1.35
C THR A 203 7.41 -21.15 1.81
N LYS A 204 7.35 -21.93 2.89
CA LYS A 204 8.49 -22.73 3.37
C LYS A 204 9.04 -23.66 2.29
N ALA A 205 8.16 -24.28 1.51
CA ALA A 205 8.53 -25.14 0.39
C ALA A 205 9.30 -24.38 -0.69
N ASN A 206 8.82 -23.18 -1.06
CA ASN A 206 9.47 -22.35 -2.08
C ASN A 206 10.80 -21.76 -1.58
N CYS A 207 10.89 -21.35 -0.30
CA CYS A 207 12.16 -20.93 0.30
C CYS A 207 13.21 -22.04 0.26
N LYS A 208 12.82 -23.29 0.55
CA LYS A 208 13.72 -24.45 0.49
C LYS A 208 14.19 -24.74 -0.95
N ALA A 209 13.28 -24.58 -1.92
CA ALA A 209 13.57 -24.82 -3.33
C ALA A 209 14.43 -23.70 -3.96
N LEU A 210 14.26 -22.46 -3.52
CA LEU A 210 14.94 -21.27 -4.04
C LEU A 210 15.94 -20.72 -3.00
N LYS A 211 17.01 -21.49 -2.72
CA LYS A 211 17.96 -21.22 -1.61
C LYS A 211 18.57 -19.80 -1.61
N ASN A 212 18.70 -19.16 -2.77
CA ASN A 212 19.31 -17.84 -2.93
C ASN A 212 18.28 -16.75 -3.30
N ALA A 213 16.98 -17.01 -3.12
CA ALA A 213 15.97 -16.02 -3.43
C ALA A 213 15.95 -14.89 -2.39
N THR A 214 15.83 -13.67 -2.87
CA THR A 214 15.62 -12.48 -2.05
C THR A 214 14.14 -12.36 -1.70
N LYS A 215 13.82 -11.99 -0.47
CA LYS A 215 12.46 -11.62 -0.09
C LYS A 215 12.21 -10.17 -0.47
N ILE A 216 11.12 -9.93 -1.18
CA ILE A 216 10.67 -8.59 -1.57
C ILE A 216 9.27 -8.35 -0.99
N SER A 217 8.98 -7.13 -0.56
CA SER A 217 7.75 -6.78 0.16
C SER A 217 7.34 -5.34 -0.09
N ASN A 218 6.07 -5.04 0.20
CA ASN A 218 5.52 -3.69 0.22
C ASN A 218 5.60 -3.14 1.66
N GLY A 219 6.47 -2.15 1.90
CA GLY A 219 7.08 -1.92 3.22
C GLY A 219 6.41 -0.94 4.19
N SER A 220 5.39 -0.18 3.80
CA SER A 220 4.78 0.88 4.63
C SER A 220 3.57 0.34 5.44
N ASP A 221 2.59 1.17 5.83
CA ASP A 221 1.58 1.04 6.89
C ASP A 221 1.27 -0.37 7.42
N ASN A 222 0.56 -1.19 6.64
CA ASN A 222 0.04 -2.47 7.11
C ASN A 222 1.17 -3.48 7.38
N ASN A 223 2.19 -3.49 6.52
CA ASN A 223 3.38 -4.32 6.72
C ASN A 223 4.30 -3.75 7.80
N LEU A 224 4.36 -2.42 7.96
CA LEU A 224 5.07 -1.73 9.03
C LEU A 224 4.53 -2.16 10.40
N VAL A 225 3.20 -2.17 10.58
CA VAL A 225 2.59 -2.71 11.81
C VAL A 225 2.95 -4.18 11.98
N ALA A 226 2.57 -5.01 11.00
CA ALA A 226 2.50 -6.44 11.23
C ALA A 226 3.86 -7.15 11.22
N ALA A 227 4.79 -6.71 10.37
CA ALA A 227 6.08 -7.37 10.17
C ALA A 227 7.24 -6.64 10.84
N LEU A 228 7.14 -5.32 11.03
CA LEU A 228 8.29 -4.50 11.44
C LEU A 228 8.16 -3.92 12.85
N LEU A 229 6.96 -3.56 13.31
CA LEU A 229 6.78 -3.00 14.66
C LEU A 229 6.37 -4.08 15.66
N ASP A 230 5.29 -4.81 15.36
CA ASP A 230 4.68 -5.74 16.31
C ASP A 230 5.66 -6.76 16.93
N PRO A 231 6.51 -7.44 16.13
CA PRO A 231 7.47 -8.42 16.67
C PRO A 231 8.45 -7.82 17.69
N HIS A 232 8.88 -6.58 17.47
CA HIS A 232 9.86 -5.92 18.34
C HIS A 232 9.21 -5.30 19.57
N LEU A 233 7.97 -4.81 19.43
CA LEU A 233 7.17 -4.26 20.53
C LEU A 233 6.55 -5.33 21.44
N GLY A 234 6.53 -6.60 21.01
CA GLY A 234 5.82 -7.68 21.72
C GLY A 234 4.31 -7.68 21.47
N CYS A 235 3.88 -7.00 20.41
CA CYS A 235 2.51 -6.94 19.97
C CYS A 235 2.16 -8.12 19.06
N LYS A 236 0.86 -8.31 18.82
CA LYS A 236 0.33 -9.37 17.96
C LYS A 236 -0.69 -8.79 16.98
N SER A 237 -0.38 -8.90 15.70
CA SER A 237 -1.29 -8.52 14.63
C SER A 237 -2.44 -9.52 14.51
N PHE A 238 -3.56 -9.07 13.97
CA PHE A 238 -4.61 -9.99 13.56
C PHE A 238 -4.16 -10.85 12.38
N THR A 239 -4.05 -12.17 12.60
CA THR A 239 -3.66 -13.15 11.58
C THR A 239 -4.76 -14.16 11.29
N ALA A 240 -4.76 -14.72 10.08
CA ALA A 240 -5.60 -15.85 9.68
C ALA A 240 -4.78 -16.93 8.94
N PRO A 241 -5.30 -18.16 8.79
CA PRO A 241 -4.58 -19.23 8.08
C PRO A 241 -4.25 -18.85 6.63
N SER A 242 -3.04 -19.18 6.19
CA SER A 242 -2.64 -19.09 4.80
C SER A 242 -3.32 -20.17 3.96
N LEU A 243 -3.81 -19.80 2.77
CA LEU A 243 -4.23 -20.76 1.74
C LEU A 243 -3.09 -21.19 0.82
N MET A 244 -1.87 -20.70 1.04
CA MET A 244 -0.68 -21.09 0.28
C MET A 244 0.06 -22.26 0.94
N GLU A 245 -0.01 -22.38 2.27
CA GLU A 245 0.64 -23.47 3.02
C GLU A 245 -0.05 -23.76 4.36
N LYS A 246 -0.16 -25.05 4.72
CA LYS A 246 -0.86 -25.48 5.93
C LYS A 246 -0.08 -25.10 7.19
N GLY A 247 -0.81 -24.63 8.21
CA GLY A 247 -0.25 -24.34 9.54
C GLY A 247 0.52 -23.03 9.64
N VAL A 248 0.45 -22.19 8.60
CA VAL A 248 1.02 -20.84 8.62
C VAL A 248 -0.10 -19.83 8.78
N MET A 249 0.14 -18.86 9.66
CA MET A 249 -0.75 -17.75 9.94
C MET A 249 -0.13 -16.49 9.32
N LEU A 250 -0.92 -15.72 8.59
CA LEU A 250 -0.51 -14.48 7.94
C LEU A 250 -1.41 -13.34 8.40
N SER A 251 -0.84 -12.16 8.53
CA SER A 251 -1.62 -10.91 8.56
C SER A 251 -2.03 -10.56 7.12
N SER A 252 -2.96 -9.63 7.00
CA SER A 252 -3.29 -8.98 5.74
C SER A 252 -3.71 -7.55 6.02
N MET A 253 -3.70 -6.72 4.99
CA MET A 253 -4.19 -5.36 5.02
C MET A 253 -5.60 -5.31 5.63
N ALA A 254 -6.53 -6.10 5.09
CA ALA A 254 -7.91 -6.12 5.56
C ALA A 254 -8.05 -6.59 7.02
N LEU A 255 -7.21 -7.54 7.47
CA LEU A 255 -7.21 -7.95 8.89
C LEU A 255 -6.67 -6.84 9.79
N ASN A 256 -5.67 -6.09 9.35
CA ASN A 256 -5.19 -4.93 10.09
C ASN A 256 -6.26 -3.84 10.18
N GLU A 257 -7.00 -3.58 9.09
CA GLU A 257 -8.11 -2.62 9.08
C GLU A 257 -9.25 -3.05 10.01
N LEU A 258 -9.65 -4.32 9.98
CA LEU A 258 -10.64 -4.85 10.91
C LEU A 258 -10.22 -4.70 12.37
N GLN A 259 -8.96 -4.99 12.70
CA GLN A 259 -8.45 -4.80 14.07
C GLN A 259 -8.40 -3.31 14.46
N ALA A 260 -8.07 -2.43 13.52
CA ALA A 260 -7.99 -0.99 13.75
C ALA A 260 -9.36 -0.34 14.04
N THR A 261 -10.48 -0.99 13.69
CA THR A 261 -11.83 -0.56 14.13
C THR A 261 -12.00 -0.52 15.65
N LEU A 262 -11.15 -1.26 16.39
CA LEU A 262 -11.14 -1.26 17.85
C LEU A 262 -10.34 -0.11 18.45
N GLN A 263 -9.66 0.69 17.63
CA GLN A 263 -8.84 1.79 18.11
C GLN A 263 -9.71 2.91 18.71
N LYS A 264 -9.32 3.39 19.89
CA LYS A 264 -9.95 4.53 20.54
C LYS A 264 -9.44 5.86 19.94
N ALA A 265 -10.28 6.88 20.03
CA ALA A 265 -9.91 8.22 19.59
C ALA A 265 -8.62 8.72 20.29
N PRO A 266 -7.77 9.48 19.59
CA PRO A 266 -7.93 9.91 18.19
C PRO A 266 -7.59 8.78 17.19
N VAL A 267 -8.44 8.64 16.18
CA VAL A 267 -8.30 7.66 15.09
C VAL A 267 -7.81 8.43 13.87
N ALA A 268 -6.69 8.00 13.30
CA ALA A 268 -6.20 8.50 12.04
C ALA A 268 -7.11 7.96 10.93
N LEU A 269 -7.76 8.87 10.22
CA LEU A 269 -8.57 8.59 9.05
C LEU A 269 -7.99 9.43 7.91
N VAL A 270 -8.08 8.95 6.68
CA VAL A 270 -7.52 9.61 5.49
C VAL A 270 -8.03 11.06 5.42
N PRO A 271 -7.16 12.08 5.53
CA PRO A 271 -7.57 13.47 5.47
C PRO A 271 -7.87 13.89 4.01
N ALA A 272 -8.64 14.96 3.83
CA ALA A 272 -9.07 15.39 2.50
C ALA A 272 -7.92 15.85 1.58
N ASN A 273 -6.77 16.19 2.15
CA ASN A 273 -5.58 16.66 1.42
C ASN A 273 -4.51 15.59 1.26
N ASP A 274 -4.81 14.34 1.61
CA ASP A 274 -3.94 13.21 1.31
C ASP A 274 -3.77 13.12 -0.22
N PRO A 275 -2.53 13.04 -0.74
CA PRO A 275 -2.24 13.01 -2.17
C PRO A 275 -3.01 11.93 -2.93
N MET A 276 -3.31 10.80 -2.29
CA MET A 276 -4.00 9.67 -2.90
C MET A 276 -5.49 9.96 -3.15
N VAL A 277 -6.06 10.97 -2.49
CA VAL A 277 -7.48 11.34 -2.59
C VAL A 277 -7.73 12.73 -3.16
N LEU A 278 -6.69 13.37 -3.70
CA LEU A 278 -6.83 14.56 -4.54
C LEU A 278 -7.28 14.16 -5.94
N SER A 279 -8.25 14.87 -6.50
CA SER A 279 -8.68 14.74 -7.90
C SER A 279 -8.21 16.00 -8.64
N ASN A 280 -7.33 15.85 -9.64
CA ASN A 280 -6.72 16.98 -10.35
C ASN A 280 -6.12 18.04 -9.39
N ASN A 281 -5.41 17.57 -8.36
CA ASN A 281 -4.84 18.40 -7.27
C ASN A 281 -5.87 19.21 -6.46
N GLN A 282 -7.15 18.85 -6.51
CA GLN A 282 -8.22 19.47 -5.71
C GLN A 282 -8.82 18.46 -4.73
N LEU A 283 -9.35 18.96 -3.62
CA LEU A 283 -10.05 18.12 -2.63
C LEU A 283 -11.30 17.50 -3.27
N SER A 284 -11.51 16.20 -3.08
CA SER A 284 -12.66 15.48 -3.64
C SER A 284 -13.35 14.64 -2.58
N LEU A 285 -14.63 14.92 -2.33
CA LEU A 285 -15.44 14.12 -1.40
C LEU A 285 -15.56 12.67 -1.90
N ASP A 286 -15.79 12.51 -3.19
CA ASP A 286 -16.00 11.22 -3.82
C ASP A 286 -14.73 10.38 -3.78
N LYS A 287 -13.57 10.99 -4.06
CA LYS A 287 -12.28 10.27 -4.02
C LYS A 287 -11.89 9.87 -2.60
N VAL A 288 -12.14 10.73 -1.60
CA VAL A 288 -11.98 10.37 -0.18
C VAL A 288 -12.88 9.19 0.19
N ASN A 289 -14.16 9.23 -0.18
CA ASN A 289 -15.10 8.14 0.15
C ASN A 289 -14.76 6.84 -0.59
N ALA A 290 -14.36 6.91 -1.86
CA ALA A 290 -13.93 5.74 -2.63
C ALA A 290 -12.71 5.06 -1.99
N TYR A 291 -11.72 5.85 -1.56
CA TYR A 291 -10.56 5.33 -0.84
C TYR A 291 -10.98 4.72 0.51
N ARG A 292 -11.73 5.47 1.33
CA ARG A 292 -12.17 5.04 2.66
C ARG A 292 -12.99 3.75 2.64
N ALA A 293 -13.86 3.58 1.63
CA ALA A 293 -14.62 2.34 1.44
C ALA A 293 -13.69 1.13 1.20
N GLY A 294 -12.58 1.33 0.49
CA GLY A 294 -11.58 0.29 0.22
C GLY A 294 -10.79 -0.18 1.44
N VAL A 295 -10.79 0.60 2.53
CA VAL A 295 -9.98 0.36 3.74
C VAL A 295 -10.81 0.40 5.05
N ASP A 296 -12.11 0.14 4.94
CA ASP A 296 -13.10 0.08 6.03
C ASP A 296 -13.16 1.32 6.94
N GLN A 297 -12.88 2.50 6.39
CA GLN A 297 -13.05 3.76 7.11
C GLN A 297 -14.48 4.29 6.98
N PRO A 298 -14.99 5.05 7.98
CA PRO A 298 -16.28 5.70 7.87
C PRO A 298 -16.34 6.70 6.70
N LEU A 299 -17.38 6.56 5.88
CA LEU A 299 -17.69 7.52 4.82
C LEU A 299 -18.13 8.86 5.43
N ILE A 300 -17.95 9.93 4.65
CA ILE A 300 -18.26 11.30 5.03
C ILE A 300 -19.27 11.92 4.06
N THR A 301 -20.07 12.86 4.56
CA THR A 301 -21.02 13.63 3.76
C THR A 301 -20.50 15.03 3.45
N SER A 302 -19.38 15.43 4.07
CA SER A 302 -18.70 16.70 3.82
C SER A 302 -17.21 16.61 4.13
N LEU A 303 -16.38 17.28 3.31
CA LEU A 303 -14.92 17.38 3.51
C LEU A 303 -14.52 17.96 4.88
N LYS A 304 -15.42 18.67 5.57
CA LYS A 304 -15.20 19.14 6.96
C LYS A 304 -14.92 17.98 7.94
N GLN A 305 -15.45 16.78 7.65
CA GLN A 305 -15.24 15.58 8.47
C GLN A 305 -13.86 14.92 8.23
N ALA A 306 -13.17 15.26 7.15
CA ALA A 306 -11.80 14.82 6.82
C ALA A 306 -10.81 15.98 6.93
N SER A 307 -10.93 16.81 7.98
CA SER A 307 -10.18 18.06 8.14
C SER A 307 -8.64 17.85 8.19
N PRO A 308 -7.88 18.39 7.22
CA PRO A 308 -6.42 18.36 7.23
C PRO A 308 -5.80 18.97 8.49
N LYS A 309 -6.34 20.12 8.91
CA LYS A 309 -5.85 20.83 10.10
C LYS A 309 -5.99 20.00 11.38
N LYS A 310 -7.15 19.35 11.58
CA LYS A 310 -7.36 18.47 12.76
C LYS A 310 -6.44 17.25 12.71
N TYR A 311 -6.22 16.70 11.52
CA TYR A 311 -5.29 15.60 11.31
C TYR A 311 -3.86 15.99 11.74
N CYS A 312 -3.33 17.10 11.19
CA CYS A 312 -2.00 17.59 11.55
C CYS A 312 -1.84 17.91 13.05
N ILE A 313 -2.88 18.42 13.72
CA ILE A 313 -2.84 18.66 15.17
C ILE A 313 -2.63 17.35 15.94
N ASN A 314 -3.36 16.29 15.58
CA ASN A 314 -3.22 14.99 16.24
C ASN A 314 -1.88 14.34 15.88
N PHE A 315 -1.46 14.43 14.63
CA PHE A 315 -0.19 13.89 14.14
C PHE A 315 1.00 14.48 14.90
N ASP A 316 1.07 15.81 14.99
CA ASP A 316 2.09 16.54 15.76
C ASP A 316 2.10 16.16 17.24
N LYS A 317 0.93 16.01 17.84
CA LYS A 317 0.80 15.78 19.29
C LYS A 317 1.24 14.37 19.69
N ILE A 318 1.10 13.40 18.79
CA ILE A 318 1.19 11.96 19.12
C ILE A 318 2.46 11.35 18.57
N ALA A 319 2.75 11.53 17.28
CA ALA A 319 3.83 10.79 16.63
C ALA A 319 5.22 11.04 17.21
N PRO A 320 5.65 12.28 17.47
CA PRO A 320 6.96 12.53 18.06
C PRO A 320 7.15 11.85 19.42
N LYS A 321 6.11 11.88 20.27
CA LYS A 321 6.16 11.25 21.60
C LYS A 321 6.26 9.74 21.50
N TYR A 322 5.47 9.14 20.62
CA TYR A 322 5.46 7.69 20.43
C TYR A 322 6.76 7.18 19.83
N ILE A 323 7.22 7.78 18.72
CA ILE A 323 8.47 7.40 18.04
C ILE A 323 9.65 7.49 19.00
N LYS A 324 9.73 8.56 19.80
CA LYS A 324 10.75 8.67 20.87
C LYS A 324 10.65 7.54 21.88
N ALA A 325 9.44 7.20 22.31
CA ALA A 325 9.21 6.22 23.36
C ALA A 325 9.41 4.75 22.92
N ILE A 326 9.45 4.46 21.61
CA ILE A 326 9.74 3.10 21.11
C ILE A 326 11.17 2.94 20.61
N LYS A 327 11.98 4.01 20.60
CA LYS A 327 13.35 4.03 20.06
C LYS A 327 14.16 2.79 20.41
N ASP A 328 14.28 2.47 21.70
CA ASP A 328 15.15 1.39 22.17
C ASP A 328 14.70 0.00 21.69
N SER A 329 13.41 -0.16 21.39
CA SER A 329 12.86 -1.40 20.82
C SER A 329 13.20 -1.58 19.34
N ILE A 330 13.45 -0.49 18.59
CA ILE A 330 13.51 -0.52 17.12
C ILE A 330 14.81 0.00 16.51
N ILE A 331 15.66 0.70 17.26
CA ILE A 331 16.88 1.34 16.72
C ILE A 331 17.89 0.36 16.12
N ASN A 332 17.94 -0.87 16.63
CA ASN A 332 18.84 -1.91 16.15
C ASN A 332 18.21 -2.79 15.06
N GLN A 333 17.01 -2.45 14.58
CA GLN A 333 16.30 -3.20 13.55
C GLN A 333 16.60 -2.63 12.16
N PRO A 334 16.69 -3.47 11.13
CA PRO A 334 16.95 -3.01 9.77
C PRO A 334 15.84 -2.08 9.29
N SER A 335 16.21 -1.09 8.46
CA SER A 335 15.22 -0.26 7.77
C SER A 335 14.47 -1.10 6.73
N PRO A 336 13.14 -0.91 6.57
CA PRO A 336 12.41 -1.48 5.44
C PRO A 336 12.80 -0.88 4.09
N SER A 337 13.35 0.34 4.10
CA SER A 337 13.90 0.99 2.91
C SER A 337 15.29 1.53 3.23
N PRO A 338 16.35 0.74 2.95
CA PRO A 338 17.74 1.13 3.22
C PRO A 338 18.19 2.41 2.50
N ASP A 339 17.58 2.72 1.35
CA ASP A 339 17.85 3.93 0.57
C ASP A 339 17.16 5.18 1.15
N VAL A 340 16.21 5.00 2.07
CA VAL A 340 15.54 6.10 2.78
C VAL A 340 16.12 6.30 4.18
N ALA A 341 16.45 5.22 4.89
CA ALA A 341 16.94 5.28 6.26
C ALA A 341 17.83 4.08 6.62
N ASN A 342 18.76 4.26 7.55
CA ASN A 342 19.73 3.22 7.92
C ASN A 342 19.22 2.19 8.96
N ASN A 343 18.15 2.48 9.69
CA ASN A 343 17.49 1.56 10.63
C ASN A 343 16.01 1.90 10.79
N LEU A 344 15.24 1.05 11.47
CA LEU A 344 13.81 1.25 11.65
C LEU A 344 13.48 2.53 12.43
N PHE A 345 14.30 2.95 13.39
CA PHE A 345 14.07 4.19 14.13
C PHE A 345 14.25 5.44 13.25
N THR A 346 15.31 5.49 12.44
CA THR A 346 15.54 6.59 11.49
C THR A 346 14.51 6.58 10.37
N PHE A 347 14.03 5.39 9.96
CA PHE A 347 12.91 5.25 9.03
C PHE A 347 11.63 5.90 9.59
N MET A 348 11.26 5.59 10.85
CA MET A 348 10.08 6.21 11.48
C MET A 348 10.21 7.74 11.57
N GLY A 349 11.40 8.26 11.88
CA GLY A 349 11.65 9.70 11.93
C GLY A 349 11.55 10.37 10.56
N GLN A 350 12.16 9.78 9.54
CA GLN A 350 12.13 10.28 8.15
C GLN A 350 10.71 10.24 7.60
N ARG A 351 9.99 9.14 7.84
CA ARG A 351 8.58 8.98 7.48
C ARG A 351 7.72 10.10 8.06
N TYR A 352 7.82 10.36 9.37
CA TYR A 352 7.10 11.48 9.99
C TYR A 352 7.45 12.83 9.33
N PHE A 353 8.74 13.10 9.12
CA PHE A 353 9.21 14.38 8.56
C PHE A 353 8.72 14.61 7.12
N ALA A 354 8.75 13.57 6.29
CA ALA A 354 8.20 13.61 4.94
C ALA A 354 6.68 13.85 4.97
N SER A 355 5.93 13.10 5.79
CA SER A 355 4.48 13.26 5.90
C SER A 355 4.06 14.62 6.43
N TRP A 356 4.83 15.20 7.35
CA TRP A 356 4.62 16.55 7.85
C TRP A 356 4.56 17.57 6.71
N THR A 357 5.50 17.45 5.78
CA THR A 357 5.65 18.33 4.63
C THR A 357 4.58 18.04 3.59
N ASN A 358 4.38 16.76 3.24
CA ASN A 358 3.49 16.36 2.15
C ASN A 358 2.01 16.56 2.49
N LEU A 359 1.63 16.48 3.77
CA LEU A 359 0.31 16.87 4.24
C LEU A 359 0.18 18.38 4.53
N GLY A 360 1.20 19.19 4.26
CA GLY A 360 1.20 20.65 4.46
C GLY A 360 0.97 21.08 5.92
N CYS A 361 1.41 20.26 6.89
CA CYS A 361 1.15 20.52 8.31
C CYS A 361 1.88 21.77 8.83
N ASP A 362 3.04 22.10 8.24
CA ASP A 362 3.76 23.34 8.48
C ASP A 362 2.92 24.58 8.12
N VAL A 363 2.28 24.56 6.95
CA VAL A 363 1.42 25.65 6.47
C VAL A 363 0.12 25.71 7.28
N LEU A 364 -0.53 24.57 7.48
CA LEU A 364 -1.82 24.48 8.18
C LEU A 364 -1.73 24.89 9.65
N LEU A 365 -0.60 24.64 10.29
CA LEU A 365 -0.36 24.91 11.71
C LEU A 365 0.57 26.10 11.94
N LYS A 366 1.19 26.65 10.89
CA LYS A 366 2.17 27.75 10.94
C LYS A 366 3.30 27.46 11.92
N LYS A 367 3.85 26.23 11.88
CA LYS A 367 4.91 25.80 12.79
C LYS A 367 5.87 24.80 12.14
N THR A 368 7.09 24.76 12.66
CA THR A 368 8.08 23.78 12.24
C THR A 368 7.73 22.37 12.73
N SER A 369 8.24 21.36 12.01
CA SER A 369 8.13 19.97 12.40
C SER A 369 8.77 19.70 13.78
N ALA A 370 8.09 18.91 14.62
CA ALA A 370 8.63 18.45 15.90
C ALA A 370 9.71 17.36 15.78
N ILE A 371 9.87 16.76 14.60
CA ILE A 371 10.98 15.85 14.28
C ILE A 371 11.72 16.38 13.05
N THR A 372 13.04 16.37 13.11
CA THR A 372 13.91 16.53 11.94
C THR A 372 14.85 15.33 11.84
N VAL A 373 15.45 15.15 10.67
CA VAL A 373 16.44 14.08 10.44
C VAL A 373 17.76 14.65 9.96
N THR A 374 18.85 13.93 10.25
CA THR A 374 20.13 14.11 9.56
C THR A 374 20.24 13.06 8.48
N THR A 375 20.52 13.49 7.25
CA THR A 375 20.76 12.61 6.12
C THR A 375 22.25 12.54 5.79
N ASN A 376 22.69 11.41 5.23
CA ASN A 376 24.01 11.31 4.63
C ASN A 376 24.03 11.94 3.22
N LYS A 377 25.18 11.89 2.53
CA LYS A 377 25.34 12.43 1.16
C LYS A 377 24.42 11.80 0.10
N HIS A 378 23.80 10.67 0.39
CA HIS A 378 22.87 9.96 -0.48
C HIS A 378 21.40 10.21 -0.09
N GLY A 379 21.12 11.09 0.87
CA GLY A 379 19.75 11.37 1.33
C GLY A 379 19.21 10.36 2.36
N VAL A 380 19.99 9.34 2.73
CA VAL A 380 19.57 8.32 3.70
C VAL A 380 19.56 8.92 5.11
N ALA A 381 18.44 8.81 5.82
CA ALA A 381 18.33 9.25 7.21
C ALA A 381 19.22 8.41 8.14
N THR A 382 20.04 9.09 8.93
CA THR A 382 21.04 8.49 9.84
C THR A 382 20.86 8.89 11.30
N ALA A 383 20.11 9.95 11.57
CA ALA A 383 19.75 10.38 12.91
C ALA A 383 18.36 11.05 12.92
N VAL A 384 17.68 10.97 14.06
CA VAL A 384 16.39 11.60 14.32
C VAL A 384 16.55 12.57 15.49
N HIS A 385 16.07 13.80 15.32
CA HIS A 385 16.10 14.86 16.34
C HIS A 385 14.67 15.23 16.73
N PHE A 386 14.41 15.33 18.03
CA PHE A 386 13.13 15.78 18.56
C PHE A 386 13.26 17.22 19.03
N CYS A 387 12.60 18.13 18.32
CA CYS A 387 12.64 19.55 18.59
C CYS A 387 11.31 20.02 19.19
N GLN A 388 11.35 21.10 19.98
CA GLN A 388 10.11 21.83 20.23
C GLN A 388 9.68 22.52 18.94
N SER A 389 8.43 22.30 18.51
CA SER A 389 7.87 22.99 17.35
C SER A 389 7.82 24.49 17.62
N SER A 390 8.37 25.29 16.72
CA SER A 390 8.39 26.76 16.84
C SER A 390 7.43 27.39 15.83
N PRO A 391 6.80 28.54 16.15
CA PRO A 391 6.00 29.29 15.17
C PRO A 391 6.86 29.65 13.95
N ILE A 392 6.29 29.48 12.74
CA ILE A 392 6.90 29.99 11.52
C ILE A 392 6.51 31.48 11.42
N PRO A 393 7.47 32.41 11.37
CA PRO A 393 7.18 33.84 11.21
C PRO A 393 6.31 34.06 9.98
N SER A 394 5.22 34.81 10.11
CA SER A 394 4.47 35.25 8.94
C SER A 394 5.37 36.11 8.06
N ALA A 395 5.53 35.74 6.79
CA ALA A 395 6.19 36.61 5.82
C ALA A 395 5.52 37.98 5.86
N SER A 396 6.27 39.01 6.27
CA SER A 396 5.83 40.39 6.15
C SER A 396 5.57 40.64 4.66
N SER A 397 4.33 40.96 4.30
CA SER A 397 4.00 41.47 2.97
C SER A 397 4.93 42.65 2.65
N ARG A 398 5.81 42.47 1.67
CA ARG A 398 6.45 43.56 0.96
C ARG A 398 5.72 43.78 -0.34
#